data_AF-A0A2U2PA20-F1
#
_entry.id   AF-A0A2U2PA20-F1
#
_cell.length_a   1.000
_cell.length_b   1.000
_cell.length_c   1.000
_cell.angle_alpha   90.00
_cell.angle_beta   90.00
_cell.angle_gamma   90.00
#
_symmetry.space_group_name_H-M   'P 1'
#
loop_
_entity.id
_entity.type
_entity.pdbx_description
1 polymer ?
#
loop_
_entity_poly.entity_id
_entity_poly.type
_entity_poly.pdbx_seq_one_letter_code
_entity_poly.pdbx_strand_id
1 'polypeptide(L)'
;MKTLIIFLAFLAGYLLTSPALHAQTRPDSIRARQRVQSTTEQKRTQLNYYKRTLKVDSVKAEQVTKIQSDYKDSMKALEADKSLNDDARRSHIKALIAERNRKLADILDPQQQARIIPSTERQQAAEEKKD
;
A
#
# COMPACT_ATOMS: atom_id res chain seq x y z
N MET A 1 10.01 71.54 -32.71
CA MET A 1 11.36 71.49 -33.34
C MET A 1 11.86 70.06 -33.30
N LYS A 2 12.35 69.56 -34.44
CA LYS A 2 13.50 68.64 -34.59
C LYS A 2 13.39 67.26 -33.92
N THR A 3 12.90 66.25 -34.66
CA THR A 3 13.66 65.26 -35.48
C THR A 3 14.21 64.06 -34.71
N LEU A 4 13.44 62.98 -34.84
CA LEU A 4 13.83 61.59 -35.08
C LEU A 4 15.25 61.42 -35.68
N ILE A 5 16.10 60.63 -35.01
CA ILE A 5 17.32 60.03 -35.59
C ILE A 5 17.37 58.55 -35.17
N ILE A 6 17.30 57.71 -36.19
CA ILE A 6 17.58 56.28 -36.23
C ILE A 6 19.10 56.09 -36.36
N PHE A 7 19.60 54.90 -35.99
CA PHE A 7 20.72 54.11 -36.56
C PHE A 7 21.62 53.53 -35.46
N LEU A 8 21.54 52.22 -35.18
CA LEU A 8 22.17 51.09 -35.90
C LEU A 8 23.58 50.83 -35.37
N ALA A 9 23.73 49.79 -34.55
CA ALA A 9 25.04 49.24 -34.19
C ALA A 9 24.92 47.78 -33.69
N PHE A 10 25.51 46.88 -34.47
CA PHE A 10 26.15 45.63 -34.06
C PHE A 10 25.29 44.45 -33.56
N LEU A 11 24.74 43.70 -34.53
CA LEU A 11 24.42 42.28 -34.35
C LEU A 11 25.65 41.45 -34.75
N ALA A 12 26.57 41.23 -33.80
CA ALA A 12 27.67 40.27 -33.94
C ALA A 12 27.14 38.86 -33.66
N GLY A 13 27.32 37.98 -34.65
CA GLY A 13 26.76 36.63 -34.65
C GLY A 13 27.40 35.67 -33.66
N TYR A 14 26.72 34.55 -33.45
CA TYR A 14 27.30 33.20 -33.45
C TYR A 14 26.17 32.22 -33.79
N LEU A 15 26.23 31.67 -35.00
CA LEU A 15 25.42 30.54 -35.43
C LEU A 15 25.86 29.31 -34.61
N LEU A 16 25.03 28.92 -33.65
CA LEU A 16 25.17 27.69 -32.88
C LEU A 16 24.99 26.49 -33.81
N THR A 17 26.05 25.71 -33.95
CA THR A 17 26.09 24.43 -34.64
C THR A 17 25.61 23.29 -33.74
N SER A 18 24.91 22.36 -34.41
CA SER A 18 24.83 20.91 -34.16
C SER A 18 23.53 20.35 -33.53
N PRO A 19 22.86 19.41 -34.23
CA PRO A 19 21.64 18.75 -33.76
C PRO A 19 21.99 17.62 -32.79
N ALA A 20 21.53 17.71 -31.55
CA ALA A 20 21.44 16.55 -30.68
C ALA A 20 20.29 15.67 -31.18
N LEU A 21 20.65 14.63 -31.93
CA LEU A 21 19.86 13.41 -32.09
C LEU A 21 19.43 12.91 -30.70
N HIS A 22 18.18 13.18 -30.31
CA HIS A 22 17.57 12.43 -29.22
C HIS A 22 17.27 11.03 -29.74
N ALA A 23 18.17 10.12 -29.37
CA ALA A 23 18.09 8.70 -29.62
C ALA A 23 16.71 8.12 -29.22
N GLN A 24 16.26 7.22 -30.08
CA GLN A 24 15.10 6.34 -29.95
C GLN A 24 14.96 5.70 -28.55
N THR A 25 13.76 5.89 -27.98
CA THR A 25 12.86 4.82 -27.53
C THR A 25 13.46 3.46 -27.16
N ARG A 26 13.41 3.10 -25.86
CA ARG A 26 12.91 1.81 -25.32
C ARG A 26 12.94 1.78 -23.77
N PRO A 27 12.10 0.95 -23.11
CA PRO A 27 10.96 1.42 -22.34
C PRO A 27 11.01 1.01 -20.84
N ASP A 28 10.03 1.48 -20.05
CA ASP A 28 9.42 1.06 -18.77
C ASP A 28 9.98 -0.10 -17.88
N SER A 29 10.94 -0.88 -18.34
CA SER A 29 11.51 -2.08 -17.71
C SER A 29 12.31 -1.82 -16.42
N ILE A 30 13.04 -0.71 -16.31
CA ILE A 30 13.80 -0.38 -15.08
C ILE A 30 12.83 -0.14 -13.93
N ARG A 31 11.74 0.59 -14.17
CA ARG A 31 10.73 0.91 -13.16
C ARG A 31 9.88 -0.31 -12.78
N ALA A 32 9.56 -1.15 -13.76
CA ALA A 32 8.84 -2.40 -13.51
C ALA A 32 9.67 -3.37 -12.64
N ARG A 33 10.97 -3.56 -12.94
CA ARG A 33 11.85 -4.47 -12.19
C ARG A 33 12.03 -4.03 -10.73
N GLN A 34 12.21 -2.73 -10.49
CA GLN A 34 12.35 -2.19 -9.14
C GLN A 34 11.08 -2.36 -8.29
N ARG A 35 9.88 -2.21 -8.89
CA ARG A 35 8.60 -2.45 -8.20
C ARG A 35 8.37 -3.94 -7.86
N VAL A 36 8.77 -4.85 -8.74
CA VAL A 36 8.61 -6.29 -8.49
C VAL A 36 9.56 -6.76 -7.38
N GLN A 37 10.79 -6.24 -7.33
CA GLN A 37 11.72 -6.52 -6.24
C GLN A 37 11.20 -6.00 -4.90
N SER A 38 10.72 -4.75 -4.84
CA SER A 38 10.23 -4.17 -3.59
C SER A 38 8.99 -4.89 -3.03
N THR A 39 8.07 -5.32 -3.88
CA THR A 39 6.89 -6.10 -3.44
C THR A 39 7.27 -7.49 -2.93
N THR A 40 8.26 -8.14 -3.56
CA THR A 40 8.75 -9.46 -3.13
C THR A 40 9.47 -9.37 -1.79
N GLU A 41 10.32 -8.35 -1.60
CA GLU A 41 11.01 -8.10 -0.33
C GLU A 41 10.05 -7.76 0.81
N GLN A 42 9.01 -6.97 0.53
CA GLN A 42 7.95 -6.67 1.50
C GLN A 42 7.20 -7.93 1.94
N LYS A 43 6.80 -8.78 0.98
CA LYS A 43 6.16 -10.08 1.28
C LYS A 43 7.06 -10.96 2.15
N ARG A 44 8.35 -11.06 1.80
CA ARG A 44 9.32 -11.84 2.58
C ARG A 44 9.50 -11.29 4.00
N THR A 45 9.51 -9.97 4.14
CA THR A 45 9.63 -9.30 5.44
C THR A 45 8.40 -9.57 6.31
N GLN A 46 7.20 -9.47 5.75
CA GLN A 46 5.95 -9.78 6.46
C GLN A 46 5.87 -11.25 6.89
N LEU A 47 6.21 -12.16 5.97
CA LEU A 47 6.24 -13.60 6.26
C LEU A 47 7.21 -13.90 7.40
N ASN A 48 8.43 -13.34 7.34
CA ASN A 48 9.43 -13.51 8.40
C ASN A 48 8.99 -12.91 9.73
N TYR A 49 8.29 -11.77 9.72
CA TYR A 49 7.71 -11.18 10.91
C TYR A 49 6.73 -12.15 11.58
N TYR A 50 5.76 -12.71 10.84
CA TYR A 50 4.78 -13.63 11.43
C TYR A 50 5.41 -14.95 11.89
N LYS A 51 6.35 -15.52 11.12
CA LYS A 51 7.10 -16.72 11.56
C LYS A 51 7.78 -16.49 12.92
N ARG A 52 8.46 -15.35 13.08
CA ARG A 52 9.21 -15.04 14.30
C ARG A 52 8.29 -14.67 15.47
N THR A 53 7.30 -13.82 15.23
CA THR A 53 6.40 -13.32 16.27
C THR A 53 5.46 -14.40 16.79
N LEU A 54 4.94 -15.24 15.89
CA LEU A 54 3.95 -16.28 16.23
C LEU A 54 4.57 -17.66 16.45
N LYS A 55 5.87 -17.84 16.14
CA LYS A 55 6.58 -19.13 16.19
C LYS A 55 5.88 -20.21 15.36
N VAL A 56 5.47 -19.86 14.14
CA VAL A 56 4.77 -20.75 13.21
C VAL A 56 5.63 -21.09 11.99
N ASP A 57 5.25 -22.14 11.27
CA ASP A 57 5.86 -22.50 9.99
C ASP A 57 5.54 -21.49 8.87
N SER A 58 6.13 -21.69 7.69
CA SER A 58 5.90 -20.83 6.53
C SER A 58 4.46 -20.87 6.02
N VAL A 59 3.80 -22.03 6.08
CA VAL A 59 2.44 -22.21 5.55
C VAL A 59 1.44 -21.39 6.36
N LYS A 60 1.49 -21.50 7.70
CA LYS A 60 0.66 -20.69 8.59
C LYS A 60 1.00 -19.21 8.50
N ALA A 61 2.28 -18.84 8.38
CA ALA A 61 2.67 -17.44 8.21
C ALA A 61 2.13 -16.84 6.90
N GLU A 62 2.11 -17.60 5.81
CA GLU A 62 1.49 -17.19 4.55
C GLU A 62 -0.02 -17.01 4.69
N GLN A 63 -0.71 -17.92 5.39
CA GLN A 63 -2.13 -17.79 5.68
C GLN A 63 -2.44 -16.53 6.49
N VAL A 64 -1.68 -16.27 7.56
CA VAL A 64 -1.81 -15.03 8.35
C VAL A 64 -1.57 -13.80 7.48
N THR A 65 -0.52 -13.82 6.66
CA THR A 65 -0.21 -12.71 5.74
C THR A 65 -1.37 -12.44 4.78
N LYS A 66 -1.98 -13.50 4.23
CA LYS A 66 -3.12 -13.39 3.34
C LYS A 66 -4.34 -12.80 4.06
N ILE A 67 -4.70 -13.32 5.24
CA ILE A 67 -5.83 -12.82 6.04
C ILE A 67 -5.67 -11.32 6.33
N GLN A 68 -4.46 -10.89 6.70
CA GLN A 68 -4.17 -9.49 7.01
C GLN A 68 -4.19 -8.60 5.75
N SER A 69 -3.73 -9.11 4.61
CA SER A 69 -3.83 -8.40 3.33
C SER A 69 -5.29 -8.22 2.89
N ASP A 70 -6.09 -9.28 2.95
CA ASP A 70 -7.51 -9.25 2.57
C ASP A 70 -8.30 -8.26 3.45
N TYR A 71 -8.02 -8.25 4.77
CA TYR A 71 -8.59 -7.27 5.70
C TYR A 71 -8.21 -5.84 5.33
N LYS A 72 -6.91 -5.59 5.06
CA LYS A 72 -6.42 -4.26 4.67
C LYS A 72 -7.08 -3.78 3.38
N ASP A 73 -7.23 -4.64 2.39
CA ASP A 73 -7.83 -4.26 1.11
C ASP A 73 -9.34 -4.01 1.25
N SER A 74 -10.03 -4.77 2.09
CA SER A 74 -11.44 -4.52 2.44
C SER A 74 -11.61 -3.19 3.18
N MET A 75 -10.71 -2.85 4.10
CA MET A 75 -10.72 -1.55 4.80
C MET A 75 -10.51 -0.38 3.85
N LYS A 76 -9.59 -0.50 2.87
CA LYS A 76 -9.41 0.53 1.84
C LYS A 76 -10.65 0.69 0.97
N ALA A 77 -11.29 -0.41 0.59
CA ALA A 77 -12.52 -0.37 -0.20
C ALA A 77 -13.63 0.34 0.59
N LEU A 78 -13.77 0.04 1.88
CA LEU A 78 -14.71 0.72 2.76
C LEU A 78 -14.40 2.22 2.90
N GLU A 79 -13.13 2.59 3.06
CA GLU A 79 -12.68 3.99 3.12
C GLU A 79 -12.98 4.76 1.83
N ALA A 80 -12.81 4.10 0.67
CA ALA A 80 -13.11 4.68 -0.63
C ALA A 80 -14.63 4.86 -0.88
N ASP A 81 -15.48 4.05 -0.24
CA ASP A 81 -16.92 4.17 -0.34
C ASP A 81 -17.44 5.38 0.43
N LYS A 82 -17.79 6.44 -0.30
CA LYS A 82 -18.35 7.69 0.26
C LYS A 82 -19.87 7.68 0.41
N SER A 83 -20.53 6.59 0.01
CA SER A 83 -22.00 6.49 0.08
C SER A 83 -22.51 6.13 1.47
N LEU A 84 -21.65 5.54 2.31
CA LEU A 84 -21.99 5.12 3.66
C LEU A 84 -21.91 6.28 4.66
N ASN A 85 -22.95 6.40 5.48
CA ASN A 85 -22.92 7.23 6.68
C ASN A 85 -22.01 6.61 7.76
N ASP A 86 -21.71 7.40 8.80
CA ASP A 86 -20.73 7.01 9.82
C ASP A 86 -21.13 5.77 10.62
N ASP A 87 -22.41 5.60 10.93
CA ASP A 87 -22.90 4.45 11.70
C ASP A 87 -22.81 3.16 10.89
N ALA A 88 -23.23 3.18 9.62
CA ALA A 88 -23.07 2.06 8.70
C ALA A 88 -21.58 1.72 8.53
N ARG A 89 -20.72 2.73 8.34
CA ARG A 89 -19.28 2.55 8.24
C ARG A 89 -18.70 1.87 9.48
N ARG A 90 -19.06 2.31 10.68
CA ARG A 90 -18.62 1.69 11.95
C ARG A 90 -19.08 0.23 12.05
N SER A 91 -20.32 -0.07 11.64
CA SER A 91 -20.84 -1.44 11.61
C SER A 91 -20.02 -2.34 10.68
N HIS A 92 -19.73 -1.86 9.46
CA HIS A 92 -18.88 -2.59 8.51
C HIS A 92 -17.47 -2.83 9.05
N ILE A 93 -16.85 -1.83 9.71
CA ILE A 93 -15.53 -2.01 10.35
C ILE A 93 -15.57 -3.11 11.40
N LYS A 94 -16.59 -3.11 12.29
CA LYS A 94 -16.75 -4.17 13.30
C LYS A 94 -16.88 -5.55 12.65
N ALA A 95 -17.68 -5.67 11.60
CA ALA A 95 -17.84 -6.92 10.87
C ALA A 95 -16.52 -7.41 10.25
N LEU A 96 -15.73 -6.52 9.64
CA LEU A 96 -14.42 -6.86 9.08
C LEU A 96 -13.41 -7.31 10.16
N ILE A 97 -13.42 -6.65 11.33
CA ILE A 97 -12.59 -7.06 12.48
C ILE A 97 -13.00 -8.46 12.97
N ALA A 98 -14.30 -8.71 13.13
CA ALA A 98 -14.83 -9.99 13.57
C ALA A 98 -14.46 -11.12 12.58
N GLU A 99 -14.63 -10.88 11.28
CA GLU A 99 -14.27 -11.85 10.25
C GLU A 99 -12.77 -12.16 10.24
N ARG A 100 -11.92 -11.12 10.32
CA ARG A 100 -10.47 -11.28 10.41
C ARG A 100 -10.09 -12.11 11.64
N ASN A 101 -10.67 -11.82 12.80
CA ASN A 101 -10.37 -12.52 14.04
C ASN A 101 -10.83 -13.98 13.98
N ARG A 102 -12.00 -14.26 13.42
CA ARG A 102 -12.48 -15.62 13.17
C ARG A 102 -11.49 -16.41 12.31
N LYS A 103 -11.09 -15.86 11.16
CA LYS A 103 -10.12 -16.51 10.25
C LYS A 103 -8.77 -16.76 10.92
N LEU A 104 -8.31 -15.84 11.78
CA LEU A 104 -7.08 -16.03 12.55
C LEU A 104 -7.24 -17.12 13.62
N ALA A 105 -8.42 -17.24 14.24
CA ALA A 105 -8.69 -18.25 15.24
C ALA A 105 -8.71 -19.69 14.71
N ASP A 106 -9.04 -19.85 13.42
CA ASP A 106 -9.02 -21.16 12.76
C ASP A 106 -7.59 -21.72 12.59
N ILE A 107 -6.56 -20.86 12.61
CA ILE A 107 -5.16 -21.26 12.31
C ILE A 107 -4.16 -20.99 13.45
N LEU A 108 -4.51 -20.09 14.37
CA LEU A 108 -3.67 -19.66 15.50
C LEU A 108 -4.32 -20.00 16.84
N ASP A 109 -3.51 -20.41 17.81
CA ASP A 109 -3.96 -20.55 19.19
C ASP A 109 -4.23 -19.17 19.85
N PRO A 110 -4.94 -19.12 21.00
CA PRO A 110 -5.26 -17.86 21.67
C PRO A 110 -4.03 -17.04 22.11
N GLN A 111 -2.90 -17.69 22.44
CA GLN A 111 -1.68 -17.00 22.85
C GLN A 111 -1.01 -16.34 21.64
N GLN A 112 -1.04 -16.99 20.47
CA GLN A 112 -0.57 -16.45 19.20
C GLN A 112 -1.45 -15.31 18.73
N GLN A 113 -2.78 -15.46 18.80
CA GLN A 113 -3.73 -14.39 18.47
C GLN A 113 -3.48 -13.13 19.31
N ALA A 114 -3.24 -13.28 20.62
CA ALA A 114 -2.99 -12.16 21.52
C ALA A 114 -1.74 -11.33 21.16
N ARG A 115 -0.82 -11.85 20.34
CA ARG A 115 0.38 -11.13 19.87
C ARG A 115 0.11 -10.19 18.70
N ILE A 116 -0.97 -10.42 17.95
CA ILE A 116 -1.29 -9.67 16.72
C ILE A 116 -2.66 -8.99 16.77
N ILE A 117 -3.56 -9.43 17.65
CA ILE A 117 -4.88 -8.83 17.85
C ILE A 117 -4.86 -7.99 19.14
N PRO A 118 -5.11 -6.67 19.06
CA PRO A 118 -5.27 -5.80 20.23
C PRO A 118 -6.33 -6.34 21.20
N SER A 119 -6.17 -6.10 22.51
CA SER A 119 -7.15 -6.54 23.53
C SER A 119 -8.57 -6.05 23.28
N THR A 120 -8.71 -4.84 22.74
CA THR A 120 -9.99 -4.20 22.41
C THR A 120 -10.77 -4.94 21.32
N GLU A 121 -10.08 -5.68 20.45
CA GLU A 121 -10.70 -6.40 19.32
C GLU A 121 -10.91 -7.88 19.64
N ARG A 122 -10.30 -8.40 20.73
CA ARG A 122 -10.42 -9.81 21.14
C ARG A 122 -11.77 -10.14 21.78
N GLN A 123 -12.40 -9.21 22.47
CA GLN A 123 -13.57 -9.46 23.32
C GLN A 123 -14.88 -9.68 22.54
N GLN A 124 -15.00 -9.14 21.33
CA GLN A 124 -16.25 -9.23 20.54
C GLN A 124 -16.61 -10.67 20.16
N ALA A 125 -15.65 -11.57 20.01
CA ALA A 125 -15.92 -12.99 19.71
C ALA A 125 -16.31 -13.83 20.94
N ALA A 126 -16.08 -13.33 22.15
CA ALA A 126 -16.41 -14.04 23.40
C ALA A 126 -17.82 -13.72 23.91
N GLU A 127 -18.39 -12.58 23.50
CA GLU A 127 -19.73 -12.14 23.91
C GLU A 127 -20.84 -12.78 23.05
N GLU A 128 -20.62 -13.00 21.75
CA GLU A 128 -21.59 -13.69 20.87
C GLU A 128 -21.82 -15.18 21.21
N LYS A 129 -21.01 -15.79 22.08
CA LYS A 129 -21.20 -17.19 22.53
C LYS A 129 -21.99 -17.29 23.85
N LYS A 130 -22.49 -16.18 24.39
CA LYS A 130 -23.23 -16.14 25.66
C LYS A 130 -24.73 -15.87 25.51
N ASP A 131 -25.24 -15.72 24.28
CA ASP A 131 -26.67 -15.60 23.99
C ASP A 131 -27.22 -16.88 23.36
#